data_AF-A0A9D8VB70-F1
#
_entry.id   AF-A0A9D8VB70-F1
#
_cell.length_a   1.000
_cell.length_b   1.000
_cell.length_c   1.000
_cell.angle_alpha   90.00
_cell.angle_beta   90.00
_cell.angle_gamma   90.00
#
_symmetry.space_group_name_H-M   'P 1'
#
loop_
_entity.id
_entity.type
_entity.pdbx_description
1 polymer ?
#
loop_
_entity_poly.entity_id
_entity_poly.type
_entity_poly.pdbx_seq_one_letter_code
_entity_poly.pdbx_strand_id
1 'polypeptide(L)'
;MRLTSRGIDEYTLAAYLAGRLAPSRRREVADFLARNEDARDVLYAASQLLETEGDGQDTRPPTLTAVSLPPKRKPLLTGSRKLSVLLWTTVGLVCLTAFVTTILVAFRVGVDAGAANLAGPRTDPSSLVTVTGGFEGLSWQAAADAEAYQVVVWDDAQDAVVGQVESEVAFVSYESLQGFLGENPRRVWIDAYDDSGRLLQRTRTVTLQR
;
A
#
# COMPACT_ATOMS: atom_id res chain seq x y z
N MET A 1 -10.53 -35.09 1.08
CA MET A 1 -10.46 -34.15 2.23
C MET A 1 -11.49 -33.07 1.95
N ARG A 2 -12.60 -32.98 2.71
CA ARG A 2 -13.67 -32.00 2.43
C ARG A 2 -13.35 -30.66 3.11
N LEU A 3 -12.88 -29.69 2.33
CA LEU A 3 -12.64 -28.30 2.76
C LEU A 3 -14.00 -27.57 2.91
N THR A 4 -14.72 -27.78 4.01
CA THR A 4 -16.09 -27.21 4.18
C THR A 4 -16.29 -26.51 5.53
N SER A 5 -15.32 -25.72 6.01
CA SER A 5 -15.49 -25.00 7.29
C SER A 5 -15.86 -23.52 7.18
N ARG A 6 -15.93 -22.92 5.97
CA ARG A 6 -16.20 -21.47 5.82
C ARG A 6 -16.99 -21.02 4.58
N GLY A 7 -17.66 -21.93 3.88
CA GLY A 7 -18.44 -21.57 2.68
C GLY A 7 -17.60 -21.26 1.43
N ILE A 8 -16.29 -21.53 1.49
CA ILE A 8 -15.40 -21.54 0.32
C ILE A 8 -15.32 -22.99 -0.14
N ASP A 9 -16.03 -23.29 -1.23
CA ASP A 9 -16.04 -24.60 -1.86
C ASP A 9 -14.92 -24.73 -2.91
N GLU A 10 -14.70 -25.96 -3.37
CA GLU A 10 -13.71 -26.29 -4.41
C GLU A 10 -13.95 -25.51 -5.71
N TYR A 11 -15.22 -25.19 -6.03
CA TYR A 11 -15.60 -24.37 -7.18
C TYR A 11 -15.18 -22.91 -7.04
N THR A 12 -15.25 -22.34 -5.83
CA THR A 12 -14.78 -20.98 -5.53
C THR A 12 -13.25 -20.89 -5.65
N LEU A 13 -12.53 -21.94 -5.25
CA LEU A 13 -11.07 -22.02 -5.42
C LEU A 13 -10.68 -22.17 -6.91
N ALA A 14 -11.40 -22.99 -7.67
CA ALA A 14 -11.16 -23.14 -9.11
C ALA A 14 -11.46 -21.84 -9.88
N ALA A 15 -12.54 -21.14 -9.53
CA ALA A 15 -12.85 -19.85 -10.13
C ALA A 15 -11.82 -18.77 -9.75
N TYR A 16 -11.16 -18.89 -8.58
CA TYR A 16 -10.10 -17.99 -8.15
C TYR A 16 -8.86 -18.18 -9.03
N LEU A 17 -8.45 -19.43 -9.28
CA LEU A 17 -7.38 -19.76 -10.22
C LEU A 17 -7.68 -19.29 -11.64
N ALA A 18 -8.93 -19.42 -12.09
CA ALA A 18 -9.36 -18.95 -13.40
C ALA A 18 -9.46 -17.41 -13.52
N GLY A 19 -9.23 -16.66 -12.43
CA GLY A 19 -9.34 -15.20 -12.40
C GLY A 19 -10.77 -14.66 -12.53
N ARG A 20 -11.79 -15.51 -12.39
CA ARG A 20 -13.20 -15.18 -12.70
C ARG A 20 -14.00 -14.70 -11.49
N LEU A 21 -13.40 -14.56 -10.31
CA LEU A 21 -14.12 -14.05 -9.13
C LEU A 21 -14.25 -12.53 -9.09
N ALA A 22 -15.40 -12.09 -8.56
CA ALA A 22 -15.63 -10.71 -8.18
C ALA A 22 -14.55 -10.22 -7.17
N PRO A 23 -14.12 -8.94 -7.24
CA PRO A 23 -13.03 -8.42 -6.40
C PRO A 23 -13.27 -8.57 -4.89
N SER A 24 -14.51 -8.45 -4.43
CA SER A 24 -14.90 -8.64 -3.02
C SER A 24 -14.62 -10.05 -2.52
N ARG A 25 -15.02 -11.06 -3.31
CA ARG A 25 -14.78 -12.48 -2.99
C ARG A 25 -13.32 -12.90 -3.12
N ARG A 26 -12.53 -12.24 -3.99
CA ARG A 26 -11.09 -12.51 -4.09
C ARG A 26 -10.35 -12.19 -2.79
N ARG A 27 -10.73 -11.12 -2.10
CA ARG A 27 -10.14 -10.76 -0.79
C ARG A 27 -10.49 -11.80 0.28
N GLU A 28 -11.73 -12.27 0.29
CA GLU A 28 -12.19 -13.32 1.21
C GLU A 28 -11.43 -14.65 0.99
N VAL A 29 -11.21 -15.04 -0.27
CA VAL A 29 -10.42 -16.24 -0.62
C VAL A 29 -8.94 -16.04 -0.25
N ALA A 30 -8.35 -14.87 -0.51
CA ALA A 30 -6.97 -14.58 -0.13
C ALA A 30 -6.78 -14.63 1.40
N ASP A 31 -7.72 -14.08 2.17
CA ASP A 31 -7.71 -14.12 3.64
C ASP A 31 -7.94 -15.54 4.20
N PHE A 32 -8.64 -16.39 3.45
CA PHE A 32 -8.79 -17.81 3.78
C PHE A 32 -7.51 -18.59 3.51
N LEU A 33 -6.87 -18.36 2.36
CA LEU A 33 -5.60 -19.00 1.98
C LEU A 33 -4.45 -18.59 2.90
N ALA A 34 -4.42 -17.33 3.36
CA ALA A 34 -3.42 -16.87 4.33
C ALA A 34 -3.47 -17.63 5.66
N ARG A 35 -4.65 -18.18 6.02
CA ARG A 35 -4.89 -18.87 7.30
C ARG A 35 -4.95 -20.39 7.19
N ASN A 36 -4.98 -20.95 5.98
CA ASN A 36 -5.09 -22.40 5.75
C ASN A 36 -3.96 -22.87 4.83
N GLU A 37 -2.96 -23.51 5.42
CA GLU A 37 -1.80 -24.07 4.70
C GLU A 37 -2.22 -25.18 3.74
N ASP A 38 -3.07 -26.11 4.18
CA ASP A 38 -3.61 -27.19 3.35
C ASP A 38 -4.30 -26.70 2.07
N ALA A 39 -5.02 -25.57 2.14
CA ALA A 39 -5.70 -24.99 0.98
C ALA A 39 -4.72 -24.36 -0.03
N ARG A 40 -3.57 -23.85 0.44
CA ARG A 40 -2.49 -23.35 -0.42
C ARG A 40 -1.80 -24.51 -1.14
N ASP A 41 -1.57 -25.62 -0.46
CA ASP A 41 -0.95 -26.81 -1.05
C ASP A 41 -1.84 -27.41 -2.15
N VAL A 42 -3.15 -27.47 -1.93
CA VAL A 42 -4.11 -27.92 -2.94
C VAL A 42 -4.14 -26.99 -4.16
N LEU A 43 -4.10 -25.67 -3.95
CA LEU A 43 -4.02 -24.71 -5.07
C LEU A 43 -2.71 -24.81 -5.85
N TYR A 44 -1.58 -25.02 -5.15
CA TYR A 44 -0.28 -25.20 -5.78
C TYR A 44 -0.21 -26.49 -6.60
N ALA A 45 -0.77 -27.59 -6.07
CA ALA A 45 -0.90 -28.85 -6.82
C ALA A 45 -1.82 -28.69 -8.04
N ALA A 46 -2.93 -27.96 -7.90
CA ALA A 46 -3.86 -27.69 -8.99
C ALA A 46 -3.23 -26.81 -10.09
N SER A 47 -2.43 -25.80 -9.74
CA SER A 47 -1.72 -24.98 -10.74
C SER A 47 -0.65 -25.78 -11.48
N GLN A 48 0.09 -26.67 -10.78
CA GLN A 48 1.05 -27.55 -11.44
C GLN A 48 0.38 -28.53 -12.42
N LEU A 49 -0.78 -29.08 -12.08
CA LEU A 49 -1.53 -29.95 -12.98
C LEU A 49 -2.02 -29.20 -14.22
N LEU A 50 -2.55 -27.97 -14.06
CA LEU A 50 -2.94 -27.12 -15.19
C LEU A 50 -1.76 -26.77 -16.11
N GLU A 51 -0.58 -26.53 -15.56
CA GLU A 51 0.64 -26.30 -16.34
C GLU A 51 1.12 -27.57 -17.06
N THR A 52 0.94 -28.75 -16.45
CA THR A 52 1.35 -30.03 -17.05
C THR A 52 0.38 -30.50 -18.13
N GLU A 53 -0.91 -30.13 -18.04
CA GLU A 53 -1.96 -30.51 -19.00
C GLU A 53 -2.04 -29.53 -20.19
N GLY A 54 -1.47 -28.32 -20.06
CA GLY A 54 -1.33 -27.33 -21.13
C GLY A 54 -0.29 -27.67 -22.20
N ASP A 55 0.54 -28.71 -21.98
CA ASP A 55 1.59 -29.16 -22.88
C ASP A 55 1.15 -30.44 -23.62
N GLY A 56 0.08 -30.31 -24.41
CA GLY A 56 -0.39 -31.38 -25.27
C GLY A 56 0.47 -31.55 -26.52
N GLN A 57 1.46 -32.46 -26.51
CA GLN A 57 1.80 -33.21 -27.72
C GLN A 57 2.50 -34.56 -27.49
N ASP A 58 1.87 -35.58 -28.08
CA ASP A 58 2.42 -36.86 -28.55
C ASP A 58 2.70 -37.99 -27.54
N THR A 59 1.61 -38.68 -27.19
CA THR A 59 1.62 -40.12 -26.91
C THR A 59 1.88 -40.92 -28.19
N ARG A 60 3.11 -41.45 -28.33
CA ARG A 60 3.39 -42.62 -29.20
C ARG A 60 4.40 -43.57 -28.53
N PRO A 61 4.23 -44.89 -28.62
CA PRO A 61 4.93 -45.85 -27.77
C PRO A 61 6.35 -46.13 -28.31
N PRO A 62 7.33 -46.49 -27.46
CA PRO A 62 8.65 -46.86 -27.94
C PRO A 62 8.62 -48.25 -28.58
N THR A 63 8.71 -48.30 -29.90
CA THR A 63 9.12 -49.50 -30.65
C THR A 63 10.65 -49.60 -30.59
N LEU A 64 11.14 -50.72 -30.04
CA LEU A 64 12.55 -51.09 -30.04
C LEU A 64 13.04 -51.31 -31.47
N THR A 65 14.12 -50.64 -31.87
CA THR A 65 14.97 -51.10 -32.97
C THR A 65 16.42 -50.86 -32.57
N ALA A 66 17.11 -51.95 -32.26
CA ALA A 66 18.55 -52.01 -32.19
C ALA A 66 19.15 -51.64 -33.56
N VAL A 67 20.40 -51.14 -33.59
CA VAL A 67 21.47 -51.54 -34.52
C VAL A 67 22.65 -50.54 -34.51
N SER A 68 23.85 -51.12 -34.34
CA SER A 68 25.18 -50.70 -34.81
C SER A 68 25.97 -49.54 -34.15
N LEU A 69 27.01 -49.93 -33.40
CA LEU A 69 28.33 -49.26 -33.23
C LEU A 69 29.12 -49.20 -34.57
N PRO A 70 30.36 -48.64 -34.73
CA PRO A 70 31.24 -47.67 -34.01
C PRO A 70 31.80 -46.59 -35.02
N PRO A 71 32.97 -45.88 -34.93
CA PRO A 71 34.02 -45.77 -33.89
C PRO A 71 34.52 -44.33 -33.55
N LYS A 72 35.12 -44.24 -32.35
CA LYS A 72 36.29 -43.43 -31.94
C LYS A 72 36.57 -42.12 -32.73
N ARG A 73 36.17 -40.97 -32.16
CA ARG A 73 36.81 -39.68 -32.45
C ARG A 73 37.23 -38.99 -31.16
N LYS A 74 38.50 -38.59 -31.15
CA LYS A 74 39.21 -37.89 -30.07
C LYS A 74 38.45 -36.58 -29.74
N PRO A 75 38.23 -36.23 -28.47
CA PRO A 75 37.69 -34.92 -28.14
C PRO A 75 38.80 -33.89 -28.26
N LEU A 76 38.84 -33.19 -29.40
CA LEU A 76 39.54 -31.91 -29.51
C LEU A 76 38.72 -30.87 -28.75
N LEU A 77 39.33 -30.31 -27.71
CA LEU A 77 39.04 -29.04 -27.04
C LEU A 77 37.67 -28.39 -27.36
N THR A 78 36.65 -28.74 -26.57
CA THR A 78 35.40 -27.96 -26.49
C THR A 78 35.48 -27.01 -25.28
N GLY A 79 36.39 -26.04 -25.34
CA GLY A 79 36.60 -25.05 -24.27
C GLY A 79 35.73 -23.78 -24.36
N SER A 80 34.88 -23.62 -25.39
CA SER A 80 34.25 -22.32 -25.67
C SER A 80 32.87 -22.08 -25.02
N ARG A 81 32.11 -23.14 -24.68
CA ARG A 81 30.75 -22.97 -24.13
C ARG A 81 30.73 -22.48 -22.68
N LYS A 82 31.74 -22.82 -21.88
CA LYS A 82 31.80 -22.40 -20.47
C LYS A 82 32.15 -20.91 -20.31
N LEU A 83 32.93 -20.35 -21.22
CA LEU A 83 33.29 -18.92 -21.21
C LEU A 83 32.11 -18.02 -21.58
N SER A 84 31.28 -18.44 -22.55
CA SER A 84 30.06 -17.71 -22.91
C SER A 84 29.08 -17.62 -21.73
N VAL A 85 28.83 -18.73 -21.04
CA VAL A 85 27.94 -18.74 -19.87
C VAL A 85 28.48 -17.85 -18.74
N LEU A 86 29.80 -17.83 -18.52
CA LEU A 86 30.42 -16.96 -17.49
C LEU A 86 30.33 -15.46 -17.84
N LEU A 87 30.37 -15.12 -19.13
CA LEU A 87 30.18 -13.75 -19.60
C LEU A 87 28.72 -13.28 -19.45
N TRP A 88 27.75 -14.17 -19.68
CA TRP A 88 26.33 -13.83 -19.51
C TRP A 88 25.94 -13.65 -18.05
N THR A 89 26.48 -14.46 -17.13
CA THR A 89 26.20 -14.29 -15.69
C THR A 89 26.82 -13.02 -15.12
N THR A 90 28.01 -12.63 -15.58
CA THR A 90 28.65 -11.38 -15.14
C THR A 90 27.93 -10.14 -15.66
N VAL A 91 27.50 -10.13 -16.92
CA VAL A 91 26.67 -9.04 -17.48
C VAL A 91 25.33 -8.94 -16.75
N GLY A 92 24.66 -10.06 -16.48
CA GLY A 92 23.41 -10.09 -15.72
C GLY A 92 23.57 -9.53 -14.29
N LEU A 93 24.67 -9.86 -13.61
CA LEU A 93 24.98 -9.36 -12.27
C LEU A 93 25.25 -7.85 -12.27
N VAL A 94 25.98 -7.33 -13.26
CA VAL A 94 26.23 -5.88 -13.39
C VAL A 94 24.95 -5.12 -13.67
N CYS A 95 24.07 -5.63 -14.54
CA CYS A 95 22.77 -5.02 -14.80
C CYS A 95 21.86 -5.05 -13.56
N LEU A 96 21.82 -6.17 -12.82
CA LEU A 96 21.04 -6.29 -11.60
C LEU A 96 21.53 -5.30 -10.54
N THR A 97 22.83 -5.21 -10.31
CA THR A 97 23.40 -4.28 -9.33
C THR A 97 23.15 -2.82 -9.71
N ALA A 98 23.30 -2.46 -10.99
CA ALA A 98 22.96 -1.12 -11.49
C ALA A 98 21.46 -0.80 -11.33
N PHE A 99 20.59 -1.77 -11.55
CA PHE A 99 19.15 -1.60 -11.37
C PHE A 99 18.78 -1.39 -9.89
N VAL A 100 19.35 -2.21 -8.99
CA VAL A 100 19.13 -2.10 -7.54
C VAL A 100 19.67 -0.79 -7.00
N THR A 101 20.85 -0.33 -7.43
CA THR A 101 21.38 0.97 -7.01
C THR A 101 20.53 2.13 -7.52
N THR A 102 20.01 2.05 -8.75
CA THR A 102 19.11 3.08 -9.29
C THR A 102 17.81 3.16 -8.48
N ILE A 103 17.22 2.01 -8.13
CA ILE A 103 16.01 1.97 -7.28
C ILE A 103 16.32 2.56 -5.90
N LEU A 104 17.43 2.18 -5.27
CA LEU A 104 17.81 2.71 -3.95
C LEU A 104 18.03 4.22 -3.98
N VAL A 105 18.66 4.75 -5.02
CA VAL A 105 18.85 6.20 -5.20
C VAL A 105 17.52 6.90 -5.42
N ALA A 106 16.64 6.38 -6.28
CA ALA A 106 15.30 6.95 -6.50
C ALA A 106 14.46 6.93 -5.21
N PHE A 107 14.54 5.86 -4.43
CA PHE A 107 13.85 5.75 -3.14
C PHE A 107 14.43 6.72 -2.11
N ARG A 108 15.76 6.86 -2.02
CA ARG A 108 16.43 7.87 -1.20
C ARG A 108 16.00 9.28 -1.57
N VAL A 109 16.01 9.63 -2.86
CA VAL A 109 15.59 10.94 -3.35
C VAL A 109 14.12 11.20 -3.04
N GLY A 110 13.24 10.20 -3.18
CA GLY A 110 11.83 10.32 -2.80
C GLY A 110 11.63 10.51 -1.30
N VAL A 111 12.39 9.79 -0.46
CA VAL A 111 12.37 9.94 1.00
C VAL A 111 12.96 11.29 1.43
N ASP A 112 14.05 11.74 0.83
CA ASP A 112 14.70 13.02 1.11
C ASP A 112 13.81 14.20 0.66
N ALA A 113 13.12 14.07 -0.48
CA ALA A 113 12.12 15.04 -0.92
C ALA A 113 10.88 15.04 0.00
N GLY A 114 10.42 13.87 0.46
CA GLY A 114 9.36 13.76 1.46
C GLY A 114 9.77 14.37 2.81
N ALA A 115 11.00 14.13 3.25
CA ALA A 115 11.56 14.68 4.48
C ALA A 115 11.79 16.20 4.38
N ALA A 116 12.23 16.71 3.23
CA ALA A 116 12.36 18.14 2.97
C ALA A 116 11.00 18.86 3.02
N ASN A 117 9.93 18.23 2.51
CA ASN A 117 8.56 18.74 2.65
C ASN A 117 8.08 18.73 4.12
N LEU A 118 8.57 17.83 4.96
CA LEU A 118 8.27 17.78 6.40
C LEU A 118 9.14 18.72 7.26
N ALA A 119 10.25 19.21 6.70
CA ALA A 119 11.28 20.02 7.34
C ALA A 119 11.37 21.46 6.80
N GLY A 120 10.42 21.88 5.95
CA GLY A 120 10.21 23.30 5.64
C GLY A 120 10.06 24.13 6.92
N PRO A 121 10.34 25.45 6.87
CA PRO A 121 10.32 26.32 8.04
C PRO A 121 8.95 26.19 8.73
N ARG A 122 8.92 25.43 9.84
CA ARG A 122 7.75 25.33 10.71
C ARG A 122 7.65 26.68 11.40
N THR A 123 6.78 27.54 10.90
CA THR A 123 6.22 28.63 11.68
C THR A 123 5.73 28.05 13.00
N ASP A 124 6.26 28.56 14.11
CA ASP A 124 5.94 28.07 15.44
C ASP A 124 4.41 28.13 15.65
N PRO A 125 3.72 26.99 15.78
CA PRO A 125 2.26 26.94 15.67
C PRO A 125 1.51 27.47 16.90
N SER A 126 2.22 28.05 17.87
CA SER A 126 1.68 28.54 19.14
C SER A 126 1.04 29.93 19.06
N SER A 127 1.30 30.72 18.01
CA SER A 127 0.67 32.04 17.81
C SER A 127 -0.53 32.02 16.83
N LEU A 128 -0.93 30.83 16.36
CA LEU A 128 -1.77 30.71 15.17
C LEU A 128 -3.26 30.64 15.44
N VAL A 129 -3.72 30.51 16.70
CA VAL A 129 -5.16 30.52 17.01
C VAL A 129 -5.41 31.63 18.01
N THR A 130 -6.11 32.67 17.57
CA THR A 130 -6.52 33.78 18.45
C THR A 130 -8.01 33.64 18.74
N VAL A 131 -8.33 33.60 20.04
CA VAL A 131 -9.69 33.78 20.54
C VAL A 131 -9.97 35.27 20.54
N THR A 132 -10.81 35.74 19.62
CA THR A 132 -11.26 37.14 19.62
C THR A 132 -12.18 37.35 20.82
N GLY A 133 -12.11 38.52 21.46
CA GLY A 133 -12.67 38.83 22.79
C GLY A 133 -14.05 38.25 23.09
N GLY A 134 -14.39 38.01 24.37
CA GLY A 134 -15.69 37.47 24.78
C GLY A 134 -16.08 36.09 24.17
N PHE A 135 -15.15 35.44 23.47
CA PHE A 135 -15.35 34.25 22.63
C PHE A 135 -16.34 34.49 21.46
N GLU A 136 -16.06 35.47 20.60
CA GLU A 136 -16.83 35.73 19.37
C GLU A 136 -16.56 34.71 18.25
N GLY A 137 -15.39 34.05 18.27
CA GLY A 137 -15.01 33.06 17.27
C GLY A 137 -13.54 32.65 17.36
N LEU A 138 -13.15 31.76 16.47
CA LEU A 138 -11.77 31.31 16.29
C LEU A 138 -11.23 31.88 14.97
N SER A 139 -10.07 32.53 15.04
CA SER A 139 -9.31 32.95 13.88
C SER A 139 -7.95 32.27 13.87
N TRP A 140 -7.44 31.98 12.68
CA TRP A 140 -6.09 31.44 12.53
C TRP A 140 -5.36 32.01 11.33
N GLN A 141 -4.05 31.75 11.27
CA GLN A 141 -3.28 32.09 10.08
C GLN A 141 -3.62 31.12 8.96
N ALA A 142 -4.00 31.66 7.80
CA ALA A 142 -4.20 30.85 6.60
C ALA A 142 -2.91 30.10 6.23
N ALA A 143 -3.03 28.80 5.99
CA ALA A 143 -1.96 28.00 5.44
C ALA A 143 -1.81 28.30 3.95
N ALA A 144 -0.57 28.30 3.45
CA ALA A 144 -0.33 28.42 2.01
C ALA A 144 -0.95 27.21 1.29
N ASP A 145 -1.55 27.46 0.13
CA ASP A 145 -2.18 26.44 -0.73
C ASP A 145 -3.37 25.69 -0.10
N ALA A 146 -3.89 26.17 1.05
CA ALA A 146 -5.08 25.60 1.67
C ALA A 146 -6.36 26.19 1.09
N GLU A 147 -7.21 25.31 0.58
CA GLU A 147 -8.52 25.63 -0.02
C GLU A 147 -9.66 25.39 0.96
N ALA A 148 -9.46 24.53 1.96
CA ALA A 148 -10.45 24.24 2.98
C ALA A 148 -9.81 24.02 4.35
N TYR A 149 -10.56 24.34 5.39
CA TYR A 149 -10.21 24.13 6.78
C TYR A 149 -11.31 23.33 7.47
N GLN A 150 -10.91 22.46 8.39
CA GLN A 150 -11.81 21.72 9.26
C GLN A 150 -11.41 21.97 10.70
N VAL A 151 -12.31 22.61 11.46
CA VAL A 151 -12.18 22.78 12.90
C VAL A 151 -12.75 21.54 13.56
N VAL A 152 -11.91 20.82 14.30
CA VAL A 152 -12.30 19.60 15.01
C VAL A 152 -12.38 19.88 16.49
N VAL A 153 -13.52 19.53 17.10
CA VAL A 153 -13.80 19.67 18.53
C VAL A 153 -13.82 18.29 19.17
N TRP A 154 -12.95 18.10 20.16
CA TRP A 154 -12.76 16.87 20.90
C TRP A 154 -13.16 17.02 22.36
N ASP A 155 -13.84 16.00 22.87
CA ASP A 155 -14.24 15.86 24.26
C ASP A 155 -13.33 14.86 24.97
N ASP A 156 -12.55 15.33 25.93
CA ASP A 156 -11.66 14.48 26.74
C ASP A 156 -12.41 13.57 27.71
N ALA A 157 -13.62 13.96 28.13
CA ALA A 157 -14.43 13.12 29.01
C ALA A 157 -15.00 11.92 28.26
N GLN A 158 -15.28 12.08 26.96
CA GLN A 158 -15.84 11.03 26.10
C GLN A 158 -14.79 10.33 25.23
N ASP A 159 -13.56 10.86 25.21
CA ASP A 159 -12.47 10.44 24.31
C ASP A 159 -12.93 10.33 22.85
N ALA A 160 -13.66 11.36 22.38
CA ALA A 160 -14.30 11.34 21.08
C ALA A 160 -14.38 12.73 20.43
N VAL A 161 -14.48 12.74 19.09
CA VAL A 161 -14.87 13.93 18.32
C VAL A 161 -16.34 14.23 18.59
N VAL A 162 -16.63 15.42 19.10
CA VAL A 162 -18.00 15.87 19.39
C VAL A 162 -18.50 16.89 18.37
N GLY A 163 -17.62 17.47 17.57
CA GLY A 163 -17.99 18.43 16.55
C GLY A 163 -16.93 18.58 15.47
N GLN A 164 -17.38 18.87 14.26
CA GLN A 164 -16.55 19.27 13.13
C GLN A 164 -17.24 20.41 12.41
N VAL A 165 -16.48 21.46 12.08
CA VAL A 165 -16.96 22.61 11.31
C VAL A 165 -16.00 22.85 10.17
N GLU A 166 -16.51 22.82 8.95
CA GLU A 166 -15.75 23.16 7.76
C GLU A 166 -15.82 24.67 7.50
N SER A 167 -14.73 25.24 7.00
CA SER A 167 -14.64 26.63 6.59
C SER A 167 -13.66 26.78 5.42
N GLU A 168 -14.03 27.59 4.44
CA GLU A 168 -13.15 27.94 3.31
C GLU A 168 -12.16 29.06 3.69
N VAL A 169 -12.40 29.73 4.82
CA VAL A 169 -11.57 30.84 5.30
C VAL A 169 -10.94 30.50 6.64
N ALA A 170 -9.88 31.21 7.00
CA ALA A 170 -9.15 31.01 8.25
C ALA A 170 -9.87 31.60 9.48
N PHE A 171 -11.19 31.40 9.55
CA PHE A 171 -12.08 31.89 10.59
C PHE A 171 -13.33 31.01 10.72
N VAL A 172 -13.78 30.79 11.95
CA VAL A 172 -15.09 30.21 12.28
C VAL A 172 -15.74 31.01 13.41
N SER A 173 -17.02 31.34 13.23
CA SER A 173 -17.81 32.07 14.22
C SER A 173 -18.15 31.23 15.45
N TYR A 174 -18.40 31.87 16.59
CA TYR A 174 -18.90 31.19 17.79
C TYR A 174 -20.21 30.45 17.55
N GLU A 175 -21.14 31.01 16.77
CA GLU A 175 -22.44 30.41 16.51
C GLU A 175 -22.33 29.01 15.88
N SER A 176 -21.30 28.80 15.07
CA SER A 176 -20.99 27.49 14.47
C SER A 176 -20.41 26.50 15.48
N LEU A 177 -19.78 26.98 16.56
CA LEU A 177 -19.11 26.17 17.58
C LEU A 177 -19.95 25.94 18.84
N GLN A 178 -20.92 26.82 19.13
CA GLN A 178 -21.68 26.82 20.39
C GLN A 178 -22.39 25.49 20.67
N GLY A 179 -22.78 24.74 19.63
CA GLY A 179 -23.41 23.42 19.77
C GLY A 179 -22.46 22.34 20.31
N PHE A 180 -21.14 22.55 20.19
CA PHE A 180 -20.10 21.59 20.60
C PHE A 180 -19.40 22.03 21.91
N LEU A 181 -19.43 23.33 22.20
CA LEU A 181 -18.87 23.95 23.38
C LEU A 181 -19.84 23.80 24.56
N GLY A 182 -19.69 22.70 25.29
CA GLY A 182 -20.44 22.43 26.53
C GLY A 182 -19.86 23.18 27.74
N GLU A 183 -20.28 22.77 28.93
CA GLU A 183 -19.74 23.29 30.21
C GLU A 183 -18.30 22.82 30.47
N ASN A 184 -17.90 21.70 29.86
CA ASN A 184 -16.57 21.14 30.01
C ASN A 184 -15.60 21.75 29.00
N PRO A 185 -14.33 21.96 29.39
CA PRO A 185 -13.30 22.38 28.46
C PRO A 185 -13.19 21.39 27.30
N ARG A 186 -13.08 21.93 26.08
CA ARG A 186 -12.97 21.17 24.83
C ARG A 186 -11.60 21.36 24.21
N ARG A 187 -11.03 20.29 23.67
CA ARG A 187 -9.81 20.38 22.85
C ARG A 187 -10.19 20.66 21.41
N VAL A 188 -9.58 21.66 20.81
CA VAL A 188 -9.87 22.09 19.44
C VAL A 188 -8.59 22.19 18.65
N TRP A 189 -8.59 21.70 17.41
CA TRP A 189 -7.54 21.94 16.44
C TRP A 189 -8.14 22.20 15.06
N ILE A 190 -7.35 22.78 14.17
CA ILE A 190 -7.73 23.05 12.79
C ILE A 190 -6.84 22.22 11.86
N ASP A 191 -7.50 21.52 10.95
CA ASP A 191 -6.88 20.80 9.84
C ASP A 191 -7.06 21.62 8.55
N ALA A 192 -5.99 21.84 7.80
CA ALA A 192 -5.99 22.55 6.53
C ALA A 192 -5.78 21.56 5.38
N TYR A 193 -6.57 21.68 4.33
CA TYR A 193 -6.62 20.77 3.19
C TYR A 193 -6.39 21.52 1.88
N ASP A 194 -5.73 20.85 0.93
CA ASP A 194 -5.65 21.32 -0.47
C ASP A 194 -6.93 21.00 -1.27
N ASP A 195 -6.97 21.45 -2.52
CA ASP A 195 -8.05 21.20 -3.48
C ASP A 195 -8.37 19.71 -3.71
N SER A 196 -7.36 18.85 -3.50
CA SER A 196 -7.47 17.39 -3.62
C SER A 196 -7.98 16.71 -2.35
N GLY A 197 -8.20 17.46 -1.27
CA GLY A 197 -8.62 16.94 0.04
C GLY A 197 -7.48 16.30 0.84
N ARG A 198 -6.22 16.57 0.49
CA ARG A 198 -5.07 16.09 1.26
C ARG A 198 -4.76 17.06 2.38
N LEU A 199 -4.52 16.51 3.57
CA LEU A 199 -4.12 17.29 4.75
C LEU A 199 -2.73 17.92 4.52
N LEU A 200 -2.69 19.25 4.51
CA LEU A 200 -1.47 20.05 4.41
C LEU A 200 -0.87 20.32 5.79
N GLN A 201 -1.71 20.77 6.72
CA GLN A 201 -1.27 21.23 8.03
C GLN A 201 -2.32 20.96 9.09
N ARG A 202 -1.87 20.66 10.31
CA ARG A 202 -2.70 20.60 11.52
C ARG A 202 -2.16 21.61 12.54
N THR A 203 -3.02 22.44 13.11
CA THR A 203 -2.62 23.35 14.20
C THR A 203 -2.39 22.56 15.49
N ARG A 204 -1.71 23.17 16.46
CA ARG A 204 -1.72 22.61 17.82
C ARG A 204 -3.13 22.63 18.40
N THR A 205 -3.36 21.70 19.31
CA THR A 205 -4.60 21.64 20.07
C THR A 205 -4.66 22.79 21.07
N VAL A 206 -5.77 23.51 21.06
CA VAL A 206 -6.10 24.59 22.00
C VAL A 206 -7.25 24.12 22.86
N THR A 207 -7.20 24.40 24.16
CA THR A 207 -8.32 24.13 25.06
C THR A 207 -9.23 25.34 25.10
N LEU A 208 -10.51 25.14 24.78
CA LEU A 208 -11.54 26.16 24.86
C LEU A 208 -12.43 25.87 26.05
N GLN A 209 -12.71 26.91 26.82
CA GLN A 209 -13.63 26.88 27.94
C GLN A 209 -14.59 28.06 27.79
N ARG A 210 -15.87 27.82 28.08
CA ARG A 210 -16.90 28.85 28.09
C ARG A 210 -16.74 29.79 29.27
#